data_AF-A0AAU7Q857-F1
#
_entry.id   AF-A0AAU7Q857-F1
#
_cell.length_a   1.000
_cell.length_b   1.000
_cell.length_c   1.000
_cell.angle_alpha   90.00
_cell.angle_beta   90.00
_cell.angle_gamma   90.00
#
_symmetry.space_group_name_H-M   'P 1'
#
loop_
_entity.id
_entity.type
_entity.pdbx_description
1 polymer ?
#
loop_
_entity_poly.entity_id
_entity_poly.type
_entity_poly.pdbx_seq_one_letter_code
_entity_poly.pdbx_strand_id
1 'polypeptide(L)'
;MDVFACNKTFRDQLLQLEERHSSLIAQIFWLGYRRQLVTYSRRARRHGQSAWTLGKKITYMMDSIFAFTDLPIKLLIRIGALGSGMAILLGILTLFVKYSGATEIPGYAMIMLTITFLGCLILLGLGTVGSYAWRTYENTKHRPLTIPMRVETFGEDDG
;
A
#
# COMPACT_ATOMS: atom_id res chain seq x y z
N MET A 1 -3.29 23.42 -11.82
CA MET A 1 -4.14 23.25 -10.64
C MET A 1 -5.36 22.50 -11.07
N ASP A 2 -5.62 21.38 -10.41
CA ASP A 2 -6.87 20.65 -10.56
C ASP A 2 -7.86 21.31 -9.60
N VAL A 3 -9.07 21.59 -10.09
CA VAL A 3 -10.09 22.35 -9.36
C VAL A 3 -11.20 21.37 -9.00
N PHE A 4 -11.58 21.35 -7.72
CA PHE A 4 -12.64 20.51 -7.21
C PHE A 4 -13.79 21.40 -6.73
N ALA A 5 -15.01 21.09 -7.15
CA ALA A 5 -16.22 21.68 -6.60
C ALA A 5 -16.90 20.64 -5.69
N CYS A 6 -17.27 21.05 -4.48
CA CYS A 6 -17.91 20.18 -3.49
C CYS A 6 -19.08 20.89 -2.80
N ASN A 7 -20.06 20.11 -2.32
CA ASN A 7 -21.13 20.62 -1.48
C ASN A 7 -20.64 20.84 -0.04
N LYS A 8 -21.43 21.56 0.78
CA LYS A 8 -21.06 21.86 2.17
C LYS A 8 -20.85 20.61 3.00
N THR A 9 -21.77 19.64 2.91
CA THR A 9 -21.69 18.36 3.64
C THR A 9 -20.40 17.60 3.36
N PHE A 10 -19.99 17.51 2.10
CA PHE A 10 -18.75 16.86 1.69
C PHE A 10 -17.52 17.58 2.23
N ARG A 11 -17.50 18.92 2.12
CA ARG A 11 -16.40 19.74 2.64
C ARG A 11 -16.23 19.52 4.13
N ASP A 12 -17.32 19.54 4.88
CA ASP A 12 -17.28 19.42 6.34
C ASP A 12 -16.76 18.03 6.77
N GLN A 13 -17.14 16.97 6.05
CA GLN A 13 -16.59 15.62 6.26
C GLN A 13 -15.11 15.51 5.85
N LEU A 14 -14.72 16.13 4.74
CA LEU A 14 -13.33 16.14 4.29
C LEU A 14 -12.41 16.84 5.29
N LEU A 15 -12.87 17.94 5.89
CA LEU A 15 -12.12 18.71 6.89
C LEU A 15 -11.94 17.95 8.22
N GLN A 16 -12.75 16.92 8.49
CA GLN A 16 -12.57 16.06 9.67
C GLN A 16 -11.42 15.04 9.49
N LEU A 17 -10.91 14.85 8.28
CA LEU A 17 -9.80 13.93 7.99
C LEU A 17 -8.44 14.63 8.21
N GLU A 18 -7.91 14.58 9.43
CA GLU A 18 -6.64 15.23 9.81
C GLU A 18 -5.37 14.42 9.43
N GLU A 19 -5.32 13.87 8.23
CA GLU A 19 -4.17 13.03 7.82
C GLU A 19 -2.97 13.87 7.35
N ARG A 20 -1.83 13.77 8.05
CA ARG A 20 -0.58 14.49 7.68
C ARG A 20 0.02 14.09 6.33
N HIS A 21 -0.07 12.80 5.97
CA HIS A 21 0.57 12.24 4.78
C HIS A 21 -0.49 11.55 3.90
N SER A 22 -1.34 12.36 3.26
CA SER A 22 -2.42 11.83 2.44
C SER A 22 -2.56 12.59 1.12
N SER A 23 -3.18 11.90 0.16
CA SER A 23 -3.54 12.45 -1.13
C SER A 23 -4.98 12.93 -1.08
N LEU A 24 -5.19 14.23 -1.36
CA LEU A 24 -6.52 14.83 -1.44
C LEU A 24 -7.42 14.08 -2.43
N ILE A 25 -6.86 13.61 -3.56
CA ILE A 25 -7.60 12.81 -4.54
C ILE A 25 -8.07 11.50 -3.88
N ALA A 26 -7.18 10.79 -3.21
CA ALA A 26 -7.51 9.52 -2.58
C ALA A 26 -8.52 9.67 -1.43
N GLN A 27 -8.45 10.76 -0.65
CA GLN A 27 -9.49 11.09 0.34
C GLN A 27 -10.86 11.33 -0.31
N ILE A 28 -10.92 12.10 -1.41
CA ILE A 28 -12.17 12.30 -2.17
C ILE A 28 -12.74 10.97 -2.66
N PHE A 29 -11.89 10.08 -3.19
CA PHE A 29 -12.31 8.75 -3.64
C PHE A 29 -12.81 7.88 -2.47
N TRP A 30 -12.17 7.96 -1.30
CA TRP A 30 -12.52 7.18 -0.11
C TRP A 30 -13.86 7.62 0.51
N LEU A 31 -14.16 8.92 0.53
CA LEU A 31 -15.44 9.45 1.03
C LEU A 31 -16.66 8.95 0.23
N GLY A 32 -16.48 8.49 -1.02
CA GLY A 32 -17.51 7.75 -1.75
C GLY A 32 -18.76 8.54 -2.21
N TYR A 33 -18.79 9.87 -2.05
CA TYR A 33 -19.92 10.69 -2.48
C TYR A 33 -20.11 10.69 -4.01
N ARG A 34 -21.32 11.06 -4.45
CA ARG A 34 -21.65 11.21 -5.89
C ARG A 34 -20.72 12.23 -6.54
N ARG A 35 -19.99 11.80 -7.56
CA ARG A 35 -19.02 12.61 -8.31
C ARG A 35 -19.34 12.62 -9.80
N GLN A 36 -19.08 13.77 -10.43
CA GLN A 36 -19.08 13.91 -11.88
C GLN A 36 -17.75 14.53 -12.31
N LEU A 37 -17.13 13.98 -13.35
CA LEU A 37 -15.93 14.57 -13.95
C LEU A 37 -16.35 15.53 -15.06
N VAL A 38 -15.89 16.78 -14.97
CA VAL A 38 -16.08 17.79 -16.02
C VAL A 38 -14.76 17.95 -16.75
N THR A 39 -14.70 17.48 -17.99
CA THR A 39 -13.51 17.59 -18.82
C THR A 39 -13.34 19.02 -19.32
N TYR A 40 -12.19 19.62 -19.04
CA TYR A 40 -11.82 20.93 -19.56
C TYR A 40 -10.56 20.81 -20.43
N SER A 41 -10.60 21.35 -21.65
CA SER A 41 -9.43 21.43 -22.50
C SER A 41 -8.54 22.60 -22.06
N ARG A 42 -7.41 22.28 -21.44
CA ARG A 42 -6.46 23.28 -20.96
C ARG A 42 -5.66 23.83 -22.14
N ARG A 43 -5.74 25.15 -22.38
CA ARG A 43 -4.88 25.83 -23.38
C ARG A 43 -3.40 25.58 -23.07
N ALA A 44 -2.61 25.36 -24.13
CA ALA A 44 -1.16 25.19 -24.02
C ALA A 44 -0.53 26.42 -23.34
N ARG A 45 0.35 26.17 -22.35
CA ARG A 45 1.03 27.23 -21.61
C ARG A 45 2.02 27.92 -22.56
N ARG A 46 1.97 29.26 -22.68
CA ARG A 46 2.95 30.01 -23.48
C ARG A 46 4.32 30.10 -22.79
N HIS A 47 4.35 30.13 -21.46
CA HIS A 47 5.58 30.20 -20.65
C HIS A 47 5.50 29.30 -19.41
N GLY A 48 6.66 28.78 -18.97
CA GLY A 48 6.83 28.00 -17.74
C GLY A 48 7.09 26.51 -17.99
N GLN A 49 8.10 25.95 -17.31
CA GLN A 49 8.35 24.50 -17.30
C GLN A 49 7.33 23.77 -16.43
N SER A 50 7.04 22.50 -16.74
CA SER A 50 6.14 21.69 -15.93
C SER A 50 6.71 21.51 -14.51
N ALA A 51 6.06 22.06 -13.49
CA ALA A 51 6.38 21.80 -12.09
C ALA A 51 6.19 20.32 -11.68
N TRP A 52 5.56 19.53 -12.56
CA TRP A 52 5.21 18.12 -12.41
C TRP A 52 6.14 17.26 -13.27
N THR A 53 7.32 16.96 -12.73
CA THR A 53 8.32 16.08 -13.34
C THR A 53 7.93 14.62 -13.14
N LEU A 54 8.44 13.71 -13.99
CA LEU A 54 8.17 12.27 -13.89
C LEU A 54 8.55 11.70 -12.51
N GLY A 55 9.64 12.18 -11.90
CA GLY A 55 10.02 11.78 -10.54
C GLY A 55 8.97 12.12 -9.49
N LYS A 56 8.43 13.35 -9.51
CA LYS A 56 7.35 13.76 -8.58
C LYS A 56 6.08 12.92 -8.75
N LYS A 57 5.77 12.49 -9.98
CA LYS A 57 4.64 11.57 -10.25
C LYS A 57 4.86 10.22 -9.57
N ILE A 58 6.07 9.65 -9.66
CA ILE A 58 6.39 8.34 -9.08
C ILE A 58 6.35 8.42 -7.56
N THR A 59 6.96 9.45 -6.96
CA THR A 59 6.89 9.66 -5.50
C THR A 59 5.45 9.79 -5.03
N TYR A 60 4.62 10.58 -5.71
CA TYR A 60 3.20 10.73 -5.37
C TYR A 60 2.41 9.42 -5.50
N MET A 61 2.73 8.59 -6.49
CA MET A 61 2.13 7.27 -6.66
C MET A 61 2.55 6.31 -5.54
N MET A 62 3.84 6.28 -5.20
CA MET A 62 4.36 5.49 -4.09
C MET A 62 3.71 5.92 -2.77
N ASP A 63 3.67 7.22 -2.47
CA ASP A 63 3.00 7.76 -1.28
C ASP A 63 1.53 7.36 -1.25
N SER A 64 0.83 7.37 -2.39
CA SER A 64 -0.56 6.93 -2.46
C SER A 64 -0.72 5.43 -2.19
N ILE A 65 0.18 4.59 -2.70
CA ILE A 65 0.16 3.14 -2.43
C ILE A 65 0.45 2.87 -0.95
N PHE A 66 1.47 3.52 -0.38
CA PHE A 66 1.83 3.40 1.03
C PHE A 66 0.85 4.11 1.98
N ALA A 67 -0.01 5.00 1.52
CA ALA A 67 -1.01 5.63 2.38
C ALA A 67 -2.32 4.83 2.39
N PHE A 68 -2.63 4.08 1.33
CA PHE A 68 -3.95 3.46 1.17
C PHE A 68 -3.92 1.95 1.02
N THR A 69 -2.77 1.29 0.94
CA THR A 69 -2.73 -0.17 0.77
C THR A 69 -1.58 -0.88 1.46
N ASP A 70 -1.87 -2.05 2.02
CA ASP A 70 -0.91 -2.99 2.62
C ASP A 70 -0.26 -3.95 1.59
N LEU A 71 -0.43 -3.65 0.30
CA LEU A 71 0.15 -4.40 -0.83
C LEU A 71 1.66 -4.70 -0.70
N PRO A 72 2.54 -3.73 -0.38
CA PRO A 72 3.98 -4.00 -0.33
C PRO A 72 4.32 -5.02 0.77
N ILE A 73 3.61 -4.96 1.89
CA ILE A 73 3.81 -5.87 3.01
C ILE A 73 3.27 -7.26 2.68
N LYS A 74 2.07 -7.34 2.09
CA LYS A 74 1.52 -8.61 1.59
C LYS A 74 2.43 -9.25 0.56
N LEU A 75 3.10 -8.46 -0.29
CA LEU A 75 4.06 -8.95 -1.27
C LEU A 75 5.29 -9.56 -0.59
N LEU A 76 5.85 -8.91 0.44
CA LEU A 76 6.97 -9.47 1.23
C LEU A 76 6.62 -10.83 1.84
N ILE A 77 5.42 -10.97 2.41
CA ILE A 77 4.95 -12.25 2.98
C ILE A 77 4.81 -13.30 1.88
N ARG A 78 4.23 -12.96 0.73
CA ARG A 78 4.09 -13.88 -0.41
C ARG A 78 5.44 -14.32 -0.97
N ILE A 79 6.38 -13.39 -1.13
CA ILE A 79 7.74 -13.68 -1.59
C ILE A 79 8.47 -14.56 -0.56
N GLY A 80 8.36 -14.25 0.73
CA GLY A 80 8.91 -15.09 1.79
C GLY A 80 8.33 -16.51 1.77
N ALA A 81 7.02 -16.65 1.61
CA ALA A 81 6.35 -17.94 1.57
C ALA A 81 6.70 -18.76 0.31
N LEU A 82 6.70 -18.14 -0.87
CA LEU A 82 7.15 -18.76 -2.11
C LEU A 82 8.64 -19.12 -2.05
N GLY A 83 9.44 -18.22 -1.47
CA GLY A 83 10.86 -18.41 -1.22
C GLY A 83 11.12 -19.62 -0.32
N SER A 84 10.36 -19.78 0.77
CA SER A 84 10.45 -20.97 1.63
C SER A 84 10.16 -22.26 0.87
N GLY A 85 9.16 -22.28 -0.02
CA GLY A 85 8.89 -23.43 -0.89
C GLY A 85 10.06 -23.73 -1.82
N MET A 86 10.64 -22.70 -2.44
CA MET A 86 11.79 -22.85 -3.32
C MET A 86 13.07 -23.25 -2.57
N ALA A 87 13.23 -22.78 -1.33
CA ALA A 87 14.34 -23.15 -0.44
C ALA A 87 14.31 -24.64 -0.08
N ILE A 88 13.11 -25.20 0.17
CA ILE A 88 12.93 -26.63 0.40
C ILE A 88 13.30 -27.41 -0.86
N LEU A 89 12.84 -26.98 -2.04
CA LEU A 89 13.14 -27.63 -3.31
C LEU A 89 14.65 -27.64 -3.60
N LEU A 90 15.31 -26.49 -3.43
CA LEU A 90 16.76 -26.35 -3.58
C LEU A 90 17.51 -27.17 -2.53
N GLY A 91 17.00 -27.24 -1.29
CA GLY A 91 17.56 -28.08 -0.24
C GLY A 91 17.53 -29.57 -0.60
N ILE A 92 16.40 -30.06 -1.11
CA ILE A 92 16.24 -31.45 -1.58
C ILE A 92 17.19 -31.72 -2.76
N LEU A 93 17.25 -30.82 -3.74
CA LEU A 93 18.14 -30.96 -4.90
C LEU A 93 19.60 -31.01 -4.46
N THR A 94 20.00 -30.13 -3.54
CA THR A 94 21.38 -30.08 -3.02
C THR A 94 21.73 -31.34 -2.22
N LEU A 95 20.79 -31.89 -1.45
CA LEU A 95 20.94 -33.18 -0.76
C LEU A 95 21.10 -34.33 -1.75
N PHE A 96 20.33 -34.35 -2.83
CA PHE A 96 20.42 -35.38 -3.88
C PHE A 96 21.77 -35.34 -4.61
N VAL A 97 22.25 -34.13 -4.97
CA VAL A 97 23.56 -33.94 -5.59
C VAL A 97 24.70 -34.35 -4.64
N LYS A 98 24.57 -34.06 -3.35
CA LYS A 98 25.52 -34.51 -2.33
C LYS A 98 25.55 -36.04 -2.21
N TYR A 99 24.40 -36.70 -2.26
CA TYR A 99 24.32 -38.17 -2.21
C TYR A 99 24.87 -38.83 -3.49
N SER A 100 24.71 -38.16 -4.64
CA SER A 100 25.22 -38.62 -5.95
C SER A 100 26.74 -38.45 -6.11
N GLY A 101 27.44 -37.91 -5.10
CA GLY A 101 28.90 -37.72 -5.13
C GLY A 101 29.38 -36.59 -6.05
N ALA A 102 28.48 -35.77 -6.60
CA ALA A 102 28.79 -34.73 -7.59
C ALA A 102 29.19 -33.37 -6.97
N THR A 103 29.29 -33.27 -5.65
CA THR A 103 29.75 -32.05 -4.97
C THR A 103 31.26 -32.07 -4.74
N GLU A 104 32.00 -31.30 -5.54
CA GLU A 104 33.45 -31.12 -5.41
C GLU A 104 33.87 -30.27 -4.20
N ILE A 105 32.96 -29.48 -3.63
CA ILE A 105 33.26 -28.51 -2.56
C ILE A 105 32.60 -28.93 -1.24
N PRO A 106 33.38 -29.31 -0.21
CA PRO A 106 32.84 -29.65 1.10
C PRO A 106 32.17 -28.43 1.76
N GLY A 107 31.01 -28.63 2.38
CA GLY A 107 30.31 -27.59 3.14
C GLY A 107 29.38 -26.67 2.33
N TYR A 108 29.52 -26.58 1.01
CA TYR A 108 28.67 -25.73 0.14
C TYR A 108 27.18 -25.99 0.35
N ALA A 109 26.79 -27.27 0.41
CA ALA A 109 25.42 -27.70 0.58
C ALA A 109 24.78 -27.16 1.88
N MET A 110 25.50 -27.25 2.99
CA MET A 110 25.01 -26.79 4.30
C MET A 110 24.93 -25.26 4.35
N ILE A 111 25.90 -24.56 3.76
CA ILE A 111 25.94 -23.10 3.73
C ILE A 111 24.75 -22.56 2.92
N MET A 112 24.52 -23.09 1.70
CA MET A 112 23.41 -22.65 0.86
C MET A 112 22.04 -22.91 1.49
N LEU A 113 21.87 -24.08 2.10
CA LEU A 113 20.63 -24.44 2.78
C LEU A 113 20.38 -23.51 3.98
N THR A 114 21.41 -23.24 4.79
CA THR A 114 21.29 -22.36 5.95
C THR A 114 20.98 -20.92 5.54
N ILE A 115 21.72 -20.36 4.57
CA ILE A 115 21.52 -18.97 4.12
C ILE A 115 20.13 -18.79 3.50
N THR A 116 19.70 -19.73 2.65
CA THR A 116 18.40 -19.63 1.98
C THR A 116 17.25 -19.79 2.97
N PHE A 117 17.37 -20.73 3.91
CA PHE A 117 16.39 -20.91 4.99
C PHE A 117 16.28 -19.66 5.86
N LEU A 118 17.41 -19.12 6.34
CA LEU A 118 17.42 -17.91 7.16
C LEU A 118 16.90 -16.69 6.40
N GLY A 119 17.26 -16.56 5.12
CA GLY A 119 16.78 -15.47 4.25
C GLY A 119 15.25 -15.47 4.10
N CYS A 120 14.66 -16.64 3.86
CA CYS A 120 13.20 -16.77 3.79
C CYS A 120 12.53 -16.46 5.14
N LEU A 121 13.12 -16.94 6.24
CA LEU A 121 12.63 -16.67 7.59
C LEU A 121 12.64 -15.16 7.91
N ILE A 122 13.70 -14.45 7.53
CA ILE A 122 13.83 -13.00 7.71
C ILE A 122 12.75 -12.26 6.89
N LEU A 123 12.51 -12.65 5.63
CA LEU A 123 11.47 -12.04 4.79
C LEU A 123 10.07 -12.22 5.38
N LEU A 124 9.77 -13.42 5.90
CA LEU A 124 8.50 -13.70 6.57
C LEU A 124 8.34 -12.90 7.87
N GLY A 125 9.40 -12.82 8.68
CA GLY A 125 9.43 -12.02 9.90
C GLY A 125 9.21 -10.54 9.61
N LEU A 126 9.92 -9.99 8.63
CA LEU A 126 9.81 -8.59 8.23
C LEU A 126 8.42 -8.27 7.65
N GLY A 127 7.84 -9.19 6.86
CA GLY A 127 6.47 -9.07 6.38
C GLY A 127 5.44 -9.05 7.53
N THR A 128 5.64 -9.89 8.54
CA THR A 128 4.76 -9.95 9.73
C THR A 128 4.84 -8.64 10.53
N VAL A 129 6.05 -8.19 10.87
CA VAL A 129 6.28 -6.92 11.58
C VAL A 129 5.74 -5.74 10.78
N GLY A 130 5.96 -5.73 9.46
CA GLY A 130 5.40 -4.72 8.56
C GLY A 130 3.87 -4.67 8.60
N SER A 131 3.20 -5.83 8.70
CA SER A 131 1.73 -5.89 8.77
C SER A 131 1.20 -5.28 10.06
N TYR A 132 1.87 -5.54 11.19
CA TYR A 132 1.54 -4.90 12.46
C TYR A 132 1.79 -3.40 12.41
N ALA A 133 2.96 -2.97 11.91
CA ALA A 133 3.28 -1.55 11.76
C ALA A 133 2.25 -0.82 10.88
N TRP A 134 1.79 -1.46 9.80
CA TRP A 134 0.73 -0.94 8.94
C TRP A 134 -0.59 -0.77 9.67
N ARG A 135 -1.03 -1.78 10.43
CA ARG A 135 -2.28 -1.70 11.19
C ARG A 135 -2.22 -0.60 12.24
N THR A 136 -1.07 -0.46 12.91
CA THR A 136 -0.84 0.65 13.85
C THR A 136 -0.91 1.99 13.13
N TYR A 137 -0.27 2.12 11.96
CA TYR A 137 -0.35 3.32 11.14
C TYR A 137 -1.78 3.64 10.69
N GLU A 138 -2.55 2.63 10.26
CA GLU A 138 -3.95 2.81 9.89
C GLU A 138 -4.81 3.29 11.07
N ASN A 139 -4.59 2.72 12.26
CA ASN A 139 -5.28 3.15 13.48
C ASN A 139 -4.96 4.60 13.87
N THR A 140 -3.73 5.08 13.61
CA THR A 140 -3.37 6.49 13.89
C THR A 140 -4.03 7.48 12.93
N LYS A 141 -4.59 7.05 11.80
CA LYS A 141 -5.28 7.95 10.86
C LYS A 141 -6.67 8.37 11.35
N HIS A 142 -7.19 7.74 12.41
CA HIS A 142 -8.48 8.07 13.02
C HIS A 142 -9.64 8.17 12.00
N ARG A 143 -9.61 7.38 10.91
CA ARG A 143 -10.67 7.41 9.91
C ARG A 143 -11.99 6.91 10.52
N PRO A 144 -13.11 7.63 10.37
CA PRO A 144 -14.40 7.15 10.84
C PRO A 144 -14.79 5.86 10.10
N LEU A 145 -15.19 4.82 10.83
CA LEU A 145 -15.56 3.51 10.26
C LEU A 145 -16.70 3.59 9.24
N THR A 146 -17.59 4.58 9.39
CA THR A 146 -18.76 4.79 8.55
C THR A 146 -19.05 6.27 8.41
N ILE A 147 -19.39 6.72 7.21
CA ILE A 147 -19.86 8.08 6.96
C ILE A 147 -21.36 8.03 6.66
N PRO A 148 -22.22 8.67 7.49
CA PRO A 148 -23.65 8.71 7.22
C PRO A 148 -23.92 9.55 5.97
N MET A 149 -24.41 8.90 4.90
CA MET A 149 -24.69 9.58 3.63
C MET A 149 -25.98 10.41 3.66
N ARG A 150 -26.92 10.06 4.53
CA ARG A 150 -28.21 10.73 4.69
C ARG A 150 -28.63 10.58 6.15
N VAL A 151 -28.80 11.71 6.83
CA VAL A 151 -29.35 11.76 8.19
C VAL A 151 -30.78 12.26 8.04
N GLU A 152 -31.75 11.39 8.26
CA GLU A 152 -33.15 11.78 8.36
C GLU A 152 -33.46 12.05 9.83
N THR A 153 -33.48 13.32 10.20
CA THR A 153 -34.09 13.74 11.47
C THR A 153 -35.59 13.77 11.26
N PHE A 154 -36.26 12.74 11.75
CA PHE A 154 -37.70 12.81 12.00
C PHE A 154 -37.87 13.75 13.20
N GLY A 155 -38.31 14.98 12.93
CA GLY A 155 -38.74 15.87 13.99
C GLY A 155 -39.92 15.25 14.71
N GLU A 156 -39.84 15.17 16.03
CA GLU A 156 -41.03 15.10 16.86
C GLU A 156 -41.74 16.43 16.65
N ASP A 157 -42.92 16.36 16.02
CA ASP A 157 -43.77 17.51 15.74
C ASP A 157 -44.02 18.31 17.02
N ASP A 158 -44.06 19.62 16.85
CA ASP A 158 -44.27 20.65 17.85
C ASP A 158 -45.39 20.32 18.87
N GLY A 159 -45.10 20.59 20.15
CA GLY A 159 -46.10 20.86 21.18
C GLY A 159 -45.98 22.30 21.67
#